data_AF-A0A7X6I5P0-F1
#
_entry.id   AF-A0A7X6I5P0-F1
#
_cell.length_a   1.000
_cell.length_b   1.000
_cell.length_c   1.000
_cell.angle_alpha   90.00
_cell.angle_beta   90.00
_cell.angle_gamma   90.00
#
_symmetry.space_group_name_H-M   'P 1'
#
loop_
_entity.id
_entity.type
_entity.pdbx_description
1 polymer ?
#
loop_
_entity_poly.entity_id
_entity_poly.type
_entity_poly.pdbx_seq_one_letter_code
_entity_poly.pdbx_strand_id
1 'polypeptide(L)'
;MSAPDITHPFKAASALALLLYVVFLCVPNRAWADRSLEQALAAKDPKAVQRVIREAATVEPHLLMQAAVPLLEGGQRDQAVFWFYSGQLRARYWPTLQGQNAQILTILVMTLGEQVNAAAFRDIPALVKTLDAVVAWDEKTFARWAVAMKLDPTDPTMRERRRKAIDGLGPFKARLLAEREALEQQAREYKSPAQIEKEREEAVARNYSQAPVEVDVAGTRFRVPAHYISPQGEVARSEQRLPSIGFWVFLPDFGGYTRDNWRQPLGDPAAILIRVAAETRARPEDEVERFLAEGGADTERVGDREATVYDYRKTQARLPVNVVSRHHVFKAVKAGGGPYYAVCDAERGISEEGARCEMFFGDAQRGLRVSALFRRIHLVRMAEIEERLSAMLESWIVK
;
A
#
# COMPACT_ATOMS: atom_id res chain seq x y z
N MET A 1 -35.74 40.95 -5.30
CA MET A 1 -35.97 40.67 -3.86
C MET A 1 -35.63 39.21 -3.64
N SER A 2 -34.37 38.90 -3.40
CA SER A 2 -33.69 38.88 -2.09
C SER A 2 -33.71 37.47 -1.50
N ALA A 3 -32.51 36.89 -1.40
CA ALA A 3 -32.19 35.79 -0.49
C ALA A 3 -32.34 36.24 0.98
N PRO A 4 -32.25 35.32 1.96
CA PRO A 4 -30.93 34.86 2.46
C PRO A 4 -30.83 33.32 2.42
N ASP A 5 -29.71 32.65 2.15
CA ASP A 5 -28.28 32.79 2.53
C ASP A 5 -27.91 32.21 3.92
N ILE A 6 -26.76 31.52 3.91
CA ILE A 6 -25.78 31.27 4.99
C ILE A 6 -25.69 29.86 5.65
N THR A 7 -24.76 29.06 5.08
CA THR A 7 -23.63 28.29 5.68
C THR A 7 -23.86 27.23 6.78
N HIS A 8 -23.27 26.03 6.70
CA HIS A 8 -21.84 25.80 6.97
C HIS A 8 -21.20 24.63 6.19
N PRO A 9 -20.16 24.90 5.39
CA PRO A 9 -19.14 23.94 4.99
C PRO A 9 -17.91 24.12 5.89
N PHE A 10 -17.82 23.35 6.98
CA PHE A 10 -16.65 23.35 7.87
C PHE A 10 -16.28 21.93 8.29
N LYS A 11 -16.08 21.00 7.34
CA LYS A 11 -15.64 19.62 7.69
C LYS A 11 -14.58 18.98 6.79
N ALA A 12 -14.21 19.57 5.65
CA ALA A 12 -13.24 18.91 4.75
C ALA A 12 -11.79 19.41 4.90
N ALA A 13 -11.58 20.67 5.30
CA ALA A 13 -10.23 21.24 5.43
C ALA A 13 -9.53 20.91 6.76
N SER A 14 -10.28 20.52 7.80
CA SER A 14 -9.70 20.16 9.10
C SER A 14 -9.19 18.72 9.17
N ALA A 15 -9.59 17.83 8.26
CA ALA A 15 -9.20 16.42 8.30
C ALA A 15 -7.79 16.16 7.71
N LEU A 16 -7.40 16.91 6.68
CA LEU A 16 -6.12 16.70 6.00
C LEU A 16 -4.96 17.47 6.64
N ALA A 17 -5.24 18.66 7.20
CA ALA A 17 -4.29 19.38 8.05
C ALA A 17 -4.05 18.62 9.37
N LEU A 18 -5.04 17.91 9.93
CA LEU A 18 -4.82 17.00 11.06
C LEU A 18 -3.92 15.82 10.68
N LEU A 19 -4.09 15.21 9.50
CA LEU A 19 -3.33 14.02 9.11
C LEU A 19 -1.84 14.32 8.83
N LEU A 20 -1.50 15.48 8.29
CA LEU A 20 -0.10 15.86 8.04
C LEU A 20 0.57 16.57 9.23
N TYR A 21 -0.20 17.29 10.06
CA TYR A 21 0.30 17.83 11.33
C TYR A 21 0.49 16.71 12.37
N VAL A 22 -0.28 15.62 12.32
CA VAL A 22 -0.05 14.39 13.12
C VAL A 22 1.23 13.67 12.69
N VAL A 23 1.61 13.65 11.42
CA VAL A 23 2.86 12.95 11.01
C VAL A 23 4.13 13.69 11.44
N PHE A 24 4.10 15.03 11.55
CA PHE A 24 5.28 15.82 11.95
C PHE A 24 5.28 16.32 13.41
N LEU A 25 4.13 16.42 14.09
CA LEU A 25 4.05 16.69 15.55
C LEU A 25 3.72 15.46 16.40
N CYS A 26 3.43 14.32 15.78
CA CYS A 26 3.58 13.00 16.41
C CYS A 26 4.84 12.31 15.86
N VAL A 27 5.98 12.99 15.92
CA VAL A 27 7.19 12.27 16.35
C VAL A 27 7.12 12.28 17.87
N PRO A 28 6.39 11.36 18.54
CA PRO A 28 6.61 11.21 19.97
C PRO A 28 8.10 10.98 20.12
N ASN A 29 8.72 11.72 21.02
CA ASN A 29 10.00 11.36 21.60
C ASN A 29 9.83 9.96 22.21
N ARG A 30 9.88 8.91 21.37
CA ARG A 30 10.01 7.51 21.78
C ARG A 30 11.44 7.36 22.28
N ALA A 31 11.75 8.03 23.38
CA ALA A 31 13.04 7.99 24.04
C ALA A 31 13.34 6.60 24.66
N TRP A 32 12.40 5.66 24.53
CA TRP A 32 12.47 4.30 25.08
C TRP A 32 12.83 3.21 24.06
N ALA A 33 12.68 3.46 22.75
CA ALA A 33 12.86 2.44 21.72
C ALA A 33 14.28 2.49 21.15
N ASP A 34 15.01 1.37 21.24
CA ASP A 34 16.24 1.14 20.48
C ASP A 34 15.86 1.01 18.99
N ARG A 35 15.74 2.15 18.29
CA ARG A 35 15.37 2.21 16.87
C ARG A 35 16.28 1.36 16.00
N SER A 36 17.55 1.22 16.36
CA SER A 36 18.50 0.39 15.62
C SER A 36 18.13 -1.08 15.73
N LEU A 37 17.70 -1.53 16.92
CA LEU A 37 17.21 -2.89 17.13
C LEU A 37 15.86 -3.13 16.44
N GLU A 38 14.93 -2.18 16.48
CA GLU A 38 13.67 -2.27 15.74
C GLU A 38 13.90 -2.40 14.23
N GLN A 39 14.79 -1.57 13.67
CA GLN A 39 15.17 -1.64 12.26
C GLN A 39 15.85 -2.98 11.92
N ALA A 40 16.72 -3.48 12.79
CA ALA A 40 17.36 -4.77 12.61
C ALA A 40 16.36 -5.93 12.65
N LEU A 41 15.35 -5.88 13.53
CA LEU A 41 14.25 -6.85 13.56
C LEU A 41 13.36 -6.76 12.31
N ALA A 42 13.06 -5.54 11.84
CA ALA A 42 12.31 -5.33 10.60
C ALA A 42 13.08 -5.84 9.37
N ALA A 43 14.40 -5.74 9.39
CA ALA A 43 15.32 -6.33 8.42
C ALA A 43 15.56 -7.84 8.66
N LYS A 44 14.89 -8.44 9.66
CA LYS A 44 14.96 -9.87 10.01
C LYS A 44 16.37 -10.36 10.37
N ASP A 45 17.20 -9.49 10.94
CA ASP A 45 18.57 -9.84 11.36
C ASP A 45 18.53 -10.93 12.46
N PRO A 46 19.09 -12.13 12.21
CA PRO A 46 19.11 -13.19 13.21
C PRO A 46 19.85 -12.79 14.50
N LYS A 47 20.85 -11.89 14.44
CA LYS A 47 21.55 -11.42 15.65
C LYS A 47 20.64 -10.56 16.52
N ALA A 48 19.83 -9.69 15.90
CA ALA A 48 18.84 -8.89 16.60
C ALA A 48 17.78 -9.78 17.28
N VAL A 49 17.28 -10.79 16.58
CA VAL A 49 16.35 -11.79 17.14
C VAL A 49 16.96 -12.47 18.37
N GLN A 50 18.18 -13.00 18.23
CA GLN A 50 18.87 -13.67 19.34
C GLN A 50 19.16 -12.73 20.52
N ARG A 51 19.46 -11.46 20.26
CA ARG A 51 19.60 -10.44 21.31
C ARG A 51 18.29 -10.26 22.07
N VAL A 52 17.18 -10.06 21.38
CA VAL A 52 15.85 -9.90 21.99
C VAL A 52 15.47 -11.12 22.82
N ILE A 53 15.67 -12.34 22.32
CA ILE A 53 15.32 -13.57 23.05
C ILE A 53 16.18 -13.74 24.30
N ARG A 54 17.49 -13.48 24.20
CA ARG A 54 18.42 -13.54 25.34
C ARG A 54 18.07 -12.50 26.43
N GLU A 55 17.63 -11.32 26.00
CA GLU A 55 17.26 -10.20 26.87
C GLU A 55 15.74 -10.16 27.14
N ALA A 56 14.99 -11.23 26.87
CA ALA A 56 13.53 -11.21 26.88
C ALA A 56 12.91 -10.77 28.23
N ALA A 57 13.64 -10.95 29.34
CA ALA A 57 13.21 -10.51 30.67
C ALA A 57 13.35 -8.99 30.90
N THR A 58 13.94 -8.23 29.99
CA THR A 58 14.25 -6.79 30.16
C THR A 58 13.91 -5.93 28.95
N VAL A 59 13.56 -6.51 27.80
CA VAL A 59 13.17 -5.77 26.59
C VAL A 59 11.72 -5.30 26.61
N GLU A 60 11.42 -4.31 25.77
CA GLU A 60 10.06 -3.83 25.55
C GLU A 60 9.17 -4.91 24.92
N PRO A 61 7.86 -4.97 25.27
CA PRO A 61 6.96 -6.02 24.81
C PRO A 61 6.82 -6.13 23.29
N HIS A 62 6.85 -5.03 22.54
CA HIS A 62 6.73 -5.08 21.08
C HIS A 62 7.94 -5.70 20.40
N LEU A 63 9.14 -5.60 20.99
CA LEU A 63 10.34 -6.24 20.45
C LEU A 63 10.20 -7.77 20.48
N LEU A 64 9.56 -8.33 21.51
CA LEU A 64 9.23 -9.76 21.57
C LEU A 64 8.27 -10.16 20.44
N MET A 65 7.27 -9.32 20.16
CA MET A 65 6.32 -9.54 19.06
C MET A 65 6.99 -9.46 17.69
N GLN A 66 7.89 -8.50 17.49
CA GLN A 66 8.65 -8.35 16.24
C GLN A 66 9.61 -9.52 16.01
N ALA A 67 10.29 -10.01 17.06
CA ALA A 67 11.18 -11.16 16.98
C ALA A 67 10.47 -12.47 16.59
N ALA A 68 9.15 -12.59 16.83
CA ALA A 68 8.38 -13.78 16.47
C ALA A 68 8.32 -14.04 14.96
N VAL A 69 8.30 -13.00 14.14
CA VAL A 69 8.21 -13.13 12.67
C VAL A 69 9.40 -13.88 12.07
N PRO A 70 10.65 -13.44 12.24
CA PRO A 70 11.81 -14.17 11.70
C PRO A 70 11.99 -15.55 12.35
N LEU A 71 11.57 -15.75 13.61
CA LEU A 71 11.54 -17.10 14.22
C LEU A 71 10.58 -18.02 13.46
N LEU A 72 9.39 -17.53 13.12
CA LEU A 72 8.39 -18.29 12.38
C LEU A 72 8.88 -18.64 10.97
N GLU A 73 9.44 -17.65 10.27
CA GLU A 73 10.01 -17.82 8.93
C GLU A 73 11.21 -18.78 8.92
N GLY A 74 12.01 -18.77 10.00
CA GLY A 74 13.09 -19.72 10.24
C GLY A 74 12.64 -21.11 10.72
N GLY A 75 11.33 -21.39 10.76
CA GLY A 75 10.77 -22.70 11.14
C GLY A 75 10.67 -22.94 12.66
N GLN A 76 11.06 -21.99 13.50
CA GLN A 76 10.99 -22.07 14.96
C GLN A 76 9.60 -21.69 15.48
N ARG A 77 8.58 -22.43 15.03
CA ARG A 77 7.15 -22.13 15.24
C ARG A 77 6.78 -21.93 16.72
N ASP A 78 7.14 -22.88 17.57
CA ASP A 78 6.76 -22.85 18.99
C ASP A 78 7.36 -21.62 19.71
N GLN A 79 8.61 -21.29 19.38
CA GLN A 79 9.26 -20.09 19.93
C GLN A 79 8.60 -18.81 19.42
N ALA A 80 8.26 -18.74 18.13
CA ALA A 80 7.58 -17.60 17.57
C ALA A 80 6.23 -17.34 18.26
N VAL A 81 5.42 -18.38 18.43
CA VAL A 81 4.13 -18.29 19.13
C VAL A 81 4.34 -17.87 20.58
N PHE A 82 5.27 -18.51 21.29
CA PHE A 82 5.59 -18.16 22.67
C PHE A 82 5.96 -16.68 22.84
N TRP A 83 6.94 -16.18 22.06
CA TRP A 83 7.41 -14.80 22.19
C TRP A 83 6.38 -13.77 21.74
N PHE A 84 5.57 -14.08 20.73
CA PHE A 84 4.48 -13.22 20.30
C PHE A 84 3.42 -13.04 21.40
N TYR A 85 2.98 -14.14 22.03
CA TYR A 85 2.00 -14.07 23.12
C TYR A 85 2.59 -13.51 24.43
N SER A 86 3.88 -13.73 24.72
CA SER A 86 4.58 -13.06 25.82
C SER A 86 4.61 -11.55 25.66
N GLY A 87 4.92 -11.05 24.45
CA GLY A 87 4.87 -9.63 24.13
C GLY A 87 3.46 -9.05 24.29
N GLN A 88 2.43 -9.74 23.77
CA GLN A 88 1.05 -9.31 23.94
C GLN A 88 0.61 -9.26 25.41
N LEU A 89 0.97 -10.26 26.22
CA LEU A 89 0.60 -10.29 27.64
C LEU A 89 1.17 -9.07 28.37
N ARG A 90 2.46 -8.80 28.22
CA ARG A 90 3.10 -7.63 28.85
C ARG A 90 2.56 -6.30 28.34
N ALA A 91 2.32 -6.20 27.04
CA ALA A 91 1.77 -4.98 26.44
C ALA A 91 0.41 -4.59 27.03
N ARG A 92 -0.43 -5.56 27.42
CA ARG A 92 -1.76 -5.31 28.00
C ARG A 92 -1.73 -4.60 29.35
N TYR A 93 -0.66 -4.75 30.12
CA TYR A 93 -0.54 -4.12 31.43
C TYR A 93 0.57 -3.06 31.53
N TRP A 94 1.29 -2.81 30.43
CA TRP A 94 2.33 -1.76 30.38
C TRP A 94 1.68 -0.36 30.30
N PRO A 95 1.91 0.54 31.29
CA PRO A 95 1.25 1.86 31.31
C PRO A 95 1.55 2.74 30.09
N THR A 96 2.73 2.57 29.50
CA THR A 96 3.19 3.28 28.29
C THR A 96 2.32 3.01 27.06
N LEU A 97 1.75 1.81 26.91
CA LEU A 97 0.91 1.42 25.78
C LEU A 97 -0.58 1.63 26.06
N GLN A 98 -0.92 2.76 26.69
CA GLN A 98 -2.31 3.16 26.98
C GLN A 98 -2.70 4.43 26.21
N GLY A 99 -4.01 4.71 26.16
CA GLY A 99 -4.56 5.86 25.44
C GLY A 99 -4.20 5.81 23.96
N GLN A 100 -3.60 6.88 23.45
CA GLN A 100 -3.19 6.98 22.03
C GLN A 100 -2.11 5.95 21.66
N ASN A 101 -1.26 5.54 22.60
CA ASN A 101 -0.19 4.57 22.35
C ASN A 101 -0.70 3.13 22.24
N ALA A 102 -1.93 2.83 22.68
CA ALA A 102 -2.53 1.51 22.54
C ALA A 102 -2.72 1.10 21.06
N GLN A 103 -2.80 2.08 20.16
CA GLN A 103 -2.88 1.84 18.72
C GLN A 103 -1.68 1.05 18.17
N ILE A 104 -0.50 1.22 18.76
CA ILE A 104 0.71 0.49 18.36
C ILE A 104 0.50 -1.01 18.55
N LEU A 105 -0.06 -1.42 19.69
CA LEU A 105 -0.36 -2.83 19.95
C LEU A 105 -1.37 -3.38 18.94
N THR A 106 -2.43 -2.63 18.65
CA THR A 106 -3.42 -3.01 17.63
C THR A 106 -2.75 -3.20 16.26
N ILE A 107 -1.90 -2.27 15.84
CA ILE A 107 -1.17 -2.36 14.58
C ILE A 107 -0.27 -3.61 14.56
N LEU A 108 0.49 -3.87 15.62
CA LEU A 108 1.37 -5.03 15.69
C LEU A 108 0.60 -6.36 15.68
N VAL A 109 -0.53 -6.44 16.39
CA VAL A 109 -1.39 -7.62 16.37
C VAL A 109 -2.02 -7.83 15.00
N MET A 110 -2.46 -6.77 14.32
CA MET A 110 -3.03 -6.88 12.97
C MET A 110 -1.99 -7.24 11.92
N THR A 111 -0.80 -6.66 11.99
CA THR A 111 0.25 -6.81 10.95
C THR A 111 1.11 -8.05 11.15
N LEU A 112 1.47 -8.38 12.39
CA LEU A 112 2.33 -9.53 12.70
C LEU A 112 1.52 -10.75 13.13
N GLY A 113 0.37 -10.52 13.76
CA GLY A 113 -0.40 -11.58 14.39
C GLY A 113 -1.10 -12.51 13.43
N GLU A 114 -1.43 -12.09 12.20
CA GLU A 114 -2.10 -12.96 11.23
C GLU A 114 -1.31 -14.25 10.98
N GLN A 115 -0.03 -14.13 10.59
CA GLN A 115 0.81 -15.29 10.33
C GLN A 115 1.17 -16.09 11.58
N VAL A 116 1.39 -15.43 12.72
CA VAL A 116 1.73 -16.13 13.97
C VAL A 116 0.50 -16.87 14.52
N ASN A 117 -0.68 -16.27 14.45
CA ASN A 117 -1.93 -16.91 14.86
C ASN A 117 -2.29 -18.04 13.92
N ALA A 118 -2.08 -17.90 12.61
CA ALA A 118 -2.26 -19.02 11.69
C ALA A 118 -1.31 -20.19 12.00
N ALA A 119 -0.09 -19.94 12.46
CA ALA A 119 0.79 -21.01 12.94
C ALA A 119 0.29 -21.61 14.26
N ALA A 120 -0.10 -20.77 15.21
CA ALA A 120 -0.56 -21.17 16.54
C ALA A 120 -1.89 -21.95 16.50
N PHE A 121 -2.83 -21.52 15.65
CA PHE A 121 -4.17 -22.08 15.55
C PHE A 121 -4.21 -23.41 14.81
N ARG A 122 -3.11 -23.89 14.22
CA ARG A 122 -3.03 -25.24 13.64
C ARG A 122 -3.10 -26.35 14.69
N ASP A 123 -2.77 -26.04 15.93
CA ASP A 123 -2.86 -26.95 17.08
C ASP A 123 -3.28 -26.14 18.32
N ILE A 124 -4.60 -26.01 18.49
CA ILE A 124 -5.17 -25.22 19.58
C ILE A 124 -4.80 -25.78 20.96
N PRO A 125 -4.82 -27.10 21.21
CA PRO A 125 -4.30 -27.66 22.46
C PRO A 125 -2.84 -27.27 22.76
N ALA A 126 -1.95 -27.26 21.75
CA ALA A 126 -0.57 -26.80 21.93
C ALA A 126 -0.48 -25.29 22.21
N LEU A 127 -1.32 -24.48 21.55
CA LEU A 127 -1.41 -23.05 21.88
C LEU A 127 -1.86 -22.83 23.33
N VAL A 128 -2.88 -23.56 23.82
CA VAL A 128 -3.33 -23.45 25.21
C VAL A 128 -2.18 -23.72 26.19
N LYS A 129 -1.39 -24.79 25.96
CA LYS A 129 -0.18 -25.08 26.76
C LYS A 129 0.88 -23.97 26.64
N THR A 130 1.03 -23.39 25.46
CA THR A 130 1.94 -22.26 25.24
C THR A 130 1.52 -21.04 26.04
N LEU A 131 0.21 -20.73 26.10
CA LEU A 131 -0.31 -19.62 26.91
C LEU A 131 -0.07 -19.85 28.41
N ASP A 132 -0.19 -21.08 28.89
CA ASP A 132 0.17 -21.43 30.28
C ASP A 132 1.67 -21.22 30.53
N ALA A 133 2.52 -21.63 29.59
CA ALA A 133 3.96 -21.40 29.67
C ALA A 133 4.31 -19.90 29.64
N VAL A 134 3.59 -19.09 28.87
CA VAL A 134 3.75 -17.63 28.82
C VAL A 134 3.45 -17.01 30.19
N VAL A 135 2.34 -17.41 30.85
CA VAL A 135 2.00 -16.93 32.19
C VAL A 135 3.08 -17.33 33.20
N ALA A 136 3.50 -18.60 33.20
CA ALA A 136 4.52 -19.09 34.13
C ALA A 136 5.89 -18.41 33.91
N TRP A 137 6.24 -18.10 32.66
CA TRP A 137 7.45 -17.33 32.34
C TRP A 137 7.34 -15.88 32.82
N ASP A 138 6.19 -15.25 32.59
CA ASP A 138 5.95 -13.88 33.01
C ASP A 138 6.01 -13.74 34.53
N GLU A 139 5.43 -14.68 35.29
CA GLU A 139 5.53 -14.73 36.76
C GLU A 139 6.98 -14.71 37.26
N LYS A 140 7.86 -15.47 36.62
CA LYS A 140 9.28 -15.56 36.99
C LYS A 140 10.08 -14.32 36.61
N THR A 141 9.64 -13.56 35.61
CA THR A 141 10.45 -12.50 34.97
C THR A 141 9.89 -11.11 35.17
N PHE A 142 8.65 -10.99 35.64
CA PHE A 142 7.91 -9.75 35.78
C PHE A 142 8.64 -8.68 36.59
N ALA A 143 9.18 -9.03 37.76
CA ALA A 143 9.88 -8.06 38.61
C ALA A 143 11.09 -7.45 37.90
N ARG A 144 11.87 -8.28 37.20
CA ARG A 144 13.03 -7.85 36.41
C ARG A 144 12.61 -6.98 35.23
N TRP A 145 11.54 -7.35 34.53
CA TRP A 145 11.01 -6.57 33.41
C TRP A 145 10.49 -5.21 33.87
N ALA A 146 9.72 -5.15 34.95
CA ALA A 146 9.18 -3.91 35.50
C ALA A 146 10.30 -2.93 35.85
N VAL A 147 11.35 -3.37 36.53
CA VAL A 147 12.53 -2.54 36.84
C VAL A 147 13.21 -2.02 35.57
N ALA A 148 13.41 -2.89 34.56
CA ALA A 148 14.00 -2.47 33.29
C ALA A 148 13.15 -1.41 32.56
N MET A 149 11.82 -1.48 32.70
CA MET A 149 10.87 -0.52 32.16
C MET A 149 10.66 0.72 33.06
N LYS A 150 11.48 0.89 34.11
CA LYS A 150 11.37 1.98 35.10
C LYS A 150 10.01 2.01 35.81
N LEU A 151 9.47 0.84 36.13
CA LEU A 151 8.24 0.63 36.89
C LEU A 151 8.56 0.01 38.25
N ASP A 152 7.71 0.27 39.25
CA ASP A 152 7.77 -0.42 40.54
C ASP A 152 6.99 -1.75 40.47
N PRO A 153 7.65 -2.92 40.61
CA PRO A 153 6.97 -4.21 40.57
C PRO A 153 6.01 -4.44 41.75
N THR A 154 6.14 -3.66 42.83
CA THR A 154 5.31 -3.74 44.03
C THR A 154 4.09 -2.82 43.98
N ASP A 155 4.03 -1.92 43.00
CA ASP A 155 2.90 -1.00 42.79
C ASP A 155 1.57 -1.79 42.73
N PRO A 156 0.58 -1.48 43.59
CA PRO A 156 -0.67 -2.21 43.64
C PRO A 156 -1.53 -2.05 42.38
N THR A 157 -1.52 -0.87 41.75
CA THR A 157 -2.23 -0.60 40.49
C THR A 157 -1.63 -1.43 39.36
N MET A 158 -0.31 -1.55 39.32
CA MET A 158 0.37 -2.31 38.29
C MET A 158 0.17 -3.82 38.47
N ARG A 159 0.28 -4.33 39.70
CA ARG A 159 -0.07 -5.73 40.03
C ARG A 159 -1.51 -6.07 39.66
N GLU A 160 -2.45 -5.15 39.91
CA GLU A 160 -3.84 -5.34 39.54
C GLU A 160 -4.06 -5.40 38.02
N ARG A 161 -3.39 -4.52 37.26
CA ARG A 161 -3.44 -4.56 35.78
C ARG A 161 -2.89 -5.87 35.24
N ARG A 162 -1.75 -6.33 35.77
CA ARG A 162 -1.16 -7.62 35.40
C ARG A 162 -2.10 -8.78 35.71
N ARG A 163 -2.68 -8.81 36.91
CA ARG A 163 -3.66 -9.83 37.31
C ARG A 163 -4.83 -9.88 36.33
N LYS A 164 -5.45 -8.74 36.02
CA LYS A 164 -6.53 -8.65 35.03
C LYS A 164 -6.12 -9.15 33.65
N ALA A 165 -4.90 -8.85 33.20
CA ALA A 165 -4.40 -9.33 31.92
C ALA A 165 -4.23 -10.86 31.87
N ILE A 166 -3.74 -11.46 32.96
CA ILE A 166 -3.61 -12.91 33.11
C ILE A 166 -4.98 -13.59 33.22
N ASP A 167 -5.87 -13.05 34.06
CA ASP A 167 -7.23 -13.58 34.23
C ASP A 167 -8.01 -13.57 32.91
N GLY A 168 -7.79 -12.56 32.06
CA GLY A 168 -8.35 -12.46 30.72
C GLY A 168 -7.95 -13.60 29.77
N LEU A 169 -6.84 -14.31 30.03
CA LEU A 169 -6.45 -15.47 29.24
C LEU A 169 -7.33 -16.70 29.51
N GLY A 170 -7.99 -16.80 30.66
CA GLY A 170 -8.89 -17.91 30.99
C GLY A 170 -10.05 -18.03 30.00
N PRO A 171 -10.92 -17.00 29.89
CA PRO A 171 -12.01 -16.98 28.91
C PRO A 171 -11.51 -17.11 27.46
N PHE A 172 -10.34 -16.54 27.14
CA PHE A 172 -9.74 -16.69 25.81
C PHE A 172 -9.38 -18.14 25.50
N LYS A 173 -8.70 -18.85 26.41
CA LYS A 173 -8.38 -20.28 26.27
C LYS A 173 -9.64 -21.14 26.13
N ALA A 174 -10.68 -20.85 26.92
CA ALA A 174 -11.96 -21.56 26.83
C ALA A 174 -12.61 -21.37 25.45
N ARG A 175 -12.59 -20.14 24.92
CA ARG A 175 -13.08 -19.84 23.57
C ARG A 175 -12.28 -20.56 22.49
N LEU A 176 -10.95 -20.56 22.57
CA LEU A 176 -10.10 -21.28 21.62
C LEU A 176 -10.48 -22.77 21.55
N LEU A 177 -10.68 -23.41 22.70
CA LEU A 177 -11.09 -24.81 22.77
C LEU A 177 -12.51 -25.03 22.22
N ALA A 178 -13.45 -24.13 22.50
CA ALA A 178 -14.82 -24.22 22.00
C ALA A 178 -14.92 -24.05 20.48
N GLU A 179 -14.07 -23.20 19.89
CA GLU A 179 -14.02 -22.92 18.45
C GLU A 179 -12.93 -23.71 17.70
N ARG A 180 -12.36 -24.74 18.36
CA ARG A 180 -11.14 -25.42 17.91
C ARG A 180 -11.16 -25.86 16.45
N GLU A 181 -12.19 -26.61 16.04
CA GLU A 181 -12.25 -27.19 14.70
C GLU A 181 -12.27 -26.11 13.61
N ALA A 182 -13.07 -25.05 13.81
CA ALA A 182 -13.18 -23.94 12.88
C ALA A 182 -11.87 -23.15 12.78
N LEU A 183 -11.24 -22.85 13.91
CA LEU A 183 -9.97 -22.12 13.95
C LEU A 183 -8.83 -22.93 13.32
N GLU A 184 -8.72 -24.22 13.63
CA GLU A 184 -7.72 -25.10 13.02
C GLU A 184 -7.92 -25.25 11.52
N GLN A 185 -9.17 -25.30 11.05
CA GLN A 185 -9.47 -25.35 9.62
C GLN A 185 -9.05 -24.06 8.91
N GLN A 186 -9.46 -22.91 9.44
CA GLN A 186 -9.06 -21.60 8.90
C GLN A 186 -7.52 -21.46 8.88
N ALA A 187 -6.83 -21.93 9.92
CA ALA A 187 -5.38 -21.89 10.03
C ALA A 187 -4.64 -22.80 9.03
N ARG A 188 -5.26 -23.90 8.61
CA ARG A 188 -4.75 -24.78 7.54
C ARG A 188 -4.91 -24.14 6.15
N GLU A 189 -6.00 -23.40 5.94
CA GLU A 189 -6.28 -22.68 4.69
C GLU A 189 -5.44 -21.41 4.53
N TYR A 190 -4.95 -20.85 5.64
CA TYR A 190 -4.07 -19.69 5.63
C TYR A 190 -2.80 -19.95 4.80
N LYS A 191 -2.56 -19.04 3.85
CA LYS A 191 -1.32 -18.95 3.09
C LYS A 191 -0.56 -17.71 3.55
N SER A 192 0.69 -17.91 3.97
CA SER A 192 1.57 -16.77 4.31
C SER A 192 1.82 -15.88 3.09
N PRO A 193 2.13 -14.59 3.27
CA PRO A 193 2.50 -13.71 2.16
C PRO A 193 3.62 -14.28 1.28
N ALA A 194 4.61 -14.96 1.89
CA ALA A 194 5.69 -15.63 1.16
C ALA A 194 5.19 -16.83 0.32
N GLN A 195 4.21 -17.60 0.81
CA GLN A 195 3.59 -18.67 0.03
C GLN A 195 2.74 -18.12 -1.11
N ILE A 196 1.95 -17.06 -0.86
CA ILE A 196 1.17 -16.40 -1.91
C ILE A 196 2.09 -15.86 -3.00
N GLU A 197 3.20 -15.22 -2.62
CA GLU A 197 4.18 -14.71 -3.59
C GLU A 197 4.85 -15.84 -4.37
N LYS A 198 5.26 -16.93 -3.70
CA LYS A 198 5.81 -18.11 -4.38
C LYS A 198 4.80 -18.75 -5.33
N GLU A 199 3.55 -18.90 -4.92
CA GLU A 199 2.50 -19.42 -5.79
C GLU A 199 2.26 -18.50 -7.00
N ARG A 200 2.35 -17.17 -6.81
CA ARG A 200 2.29 -16.20 -7.92
C ARG A 200 3.48 -16.31 -8.85
N GLU A 201 4.70 -16.42 -8.32
CA GLU A 201 5.93 -16.68 -9.10
C GLU A 201 5.77 -17.93 -9.96
N GLU A 202 5.35 -19.02 -9.34
CA GLU A 202 5.12 -20.28 -10.05
C GLU A 202 3.98 -20.18 -11.06
N ALA A 203 2.91 -19.45 -10.75
CA ALA A 203 1.81 -19.20 -11.68
C ALA A 203 2.29 -18.40 -12.90
N VAL A 204 3.07 -17.33 -12.71
CA VAL A 204 3.68 -16.60 -13.81
C VAL A 204 4.61 -17.51 -14.60
N ALA A 205 5.48 -18.28 -13.95
CA ALA A 205 6.40 -19.19 -14.64
C ALA A 205 5.67 -20.23 -15.51
N ARG A 206 4.56 -20.79 -15.02
CA ARG A 206 3.76 -21.80 -15.73
C ARG A 206 2.86 -21.21 -16.82
N ASN A 207 2.19 -20.09 -16.52
CA ASN A 207 1.06 -19.61 -17.31
C ASN A 207 1.42 -18.43 -18.22
N TYR A 208 2.63 -17.86 -18.10
CA TYR A 208 3.09 -16.74 -18.93
C TYR A 208 2.79 -16.95 -20.41
N SER A 209 1.98 -16.06 -20.98
CA SER A 209 1.56 -16.12 -22.37
C SER A 209 1.63 -14.76 -23.04
N GLN A 210 2.11 -14.77 -24.29
CA GLN A 210 2.05 -13.63 -25.20
C GLN A 210 0.93 -13.78 -26.23
N ALA A 211 0.11 -14.84 -26.11
CA ALA A 211 -0.98 -15.06 -27.03
C ALA A 211 -1.90 -13.82 -27.08
N PRO A 212 -2.36 -13.42 -28.27
CA PRO A 212 -3.22 -12.27 -28.40
C PRO A 212 -4.60 -12.53 -27.78
N VAL A 213 -5.19 -11.46 -27.24
CA VAL A 213 -6.55 -11.40 -26.69
C VAL A 213 -7.33 -10.36 -27.45
N GLU A 214 -8.53 -10.71 -27.88
CA GLU A 214 -9.40 -9.78 -28.58
C GLU A 214 -10.27 -9.01 -27.57
N VAL A 215 -10.19 -7.68 -27.62
CA VAL A 215 -10.94 -6.80 -26.72
C VAL A 215 -11.63 -5.72 -27.54
N ASP A 216 -12.96 -5.66 -27.44
CA ASP A 216 -13.78 -4.60 -28.02
C ASP A 216 -13.93 -3.46 -27.00
N VAL A 217 -13.46 -2.28 -27.40
CA VAL A 217 -13.69 -1.02 -26.68
C VAL A 217 -14.34 -0.04 -27.63
N ALA A 218 -15.55 0.40 -27.30
CA ALA A 218 -16.33 1.33 -28.11
C ALA A 218 -16.55 0.87 -29.57
N GLY A 219 -16.63 -0.43 -29.83
CA GLY A 219 -16.76 -0.99 -31.18
C GLY A 219 -15.43 -1.10 -31.95
N THR A 220 -14.31 -0.66 -31.36
CA THR A 220 -12.97 -0.93 -31.89
C THR A 220 -12.44 -2.21 -31.27
N ARG A 221 -12.16 -3.22 -32.12
CA ARG A 221 -11.56 -4.49 -31.68
C ARG A 221 -10.04 -4.40 -31.69
N PHE A 222 -9.43 -4.65 -30.54
CA PHE A 222 -8.00 -4.72 -30.33
C PHE A 222 -7.56 -6.16 -30.15
N ARG A 223 -6.43 -6.54 -30.75
CA ARG A 223 -5.73 -7.79 -30.56
C ARG A 223 -4.49 -7.54 -29.70
N VAL A 224 -4.69 -7.51 -28.38
CA VAL A 224 -3.66 -7.14 -27.39
C VAL A 224 -2.92 -8.39 -26.91
N PRO A 225 -1.58 -8.45 -26.95
CA PRO A 225 -0.85 -9.58 -26.36
C PRO A 225 -1.12 -9.68 -24.85
N ALA A 226 -1.47 -10.87 -24.36
CA ALA A 226 -2.01 -11.04 -23.00
C ALA A 226 -1.08 -10.52 -21.88
N HIS A 227 0.24 -10.64 -22.08
CA HIS A 227 1.26 -10.13 -21.15
C HIS A 227 1.26 -8.60 -20.98
N TYR A 228 0.49 -7.82 -21.75
CA TYR A 228 0.28 -6.40 -21.46
C TYR A 228 -0.83 -6.20 -20.41
N ILE A 229 -1.78 -7.13 -20.32
CA ILE A 229 -2.97 -7.01 -19.47
C ILE A 229 -2.70 -7.54 -18.06
N SER A 230 -2.04 -8.70 -17.94
CA SER A 230 -1.75 -9.34 -16.65
C SER A 230 -0.35 -9.95 -16.59
N PRO A 231 0.27 -10.01 -15.39
CA PRO A 231 1.55 -10.69 -15.13
C PRO A 231 1.66 -12.10 -15.72
N GLN A 232 0.59 -12.89 -15.58
CA GLN A 232 0.53 -14.27 -16.05
C GLN A 232 0.16 -14.36 -17.54
N GLY A 233 -0.26 -13.28 -18.19
CA GLY A 233 -0.91 -13.37 -19.50
C GLY A 233 -2.24 -14.13 -19.45
N GLU A 234 -2.85 -14.24 -18.27
CA GLU A 234 -4.18 -14.82 -18.11
C GLU A 234 -5.24 -13.76 -18.41
N VAL A 235 -6.21 -14.15 -19.24
CA VAL A 235 -7.45 -13.44 -19.45
C VAL A 235 -8.61 -14.40 -19.29
N ALA A 236 -9.67 -13.96 -18.60
CA ALA A 236 -10.81 -14.83 -18.29
C ALA A 236 -11.51 -15.38 -19.55
N ARG A 237 -11.43 -14.63 -20.67
CA ARG A 237 -12.00 -14.98 -21.97
C ARG A 237 -11.11 -14.43 -23.08
N SER A 238 -11.06 -15.14 -24.20
CA SER A 238 -10.34 -14.74 -25.42
C SER A 238 -10.97 -13.53 -26.12
N GLU A 239 -12.26 -13.30 -25.92
CA GLU A 239 -13.01 -12.15 -26.43
C GLU A 239 -13.73 -11.44 -25.28
N GLN A 240 -13.53 -10.13 -25.17
CA GLN A 240 -14.13 -9.31 -24.12
C GLN A 240 -14.67 -8.02 -24.70
N ARG A 241 -15.89 -7.64 -24.30
CA ARG A 241 -16.46 -6.33 -24.59
C ARG A 241 -16.44 -5.50 -23.33
N LEU A 242 -15.60 -4.47 -23.29
CA LEU A 242 -15.34 -3.68 -22.09
C LEU A 242 -15.56 -2.18 -22.35
N PRO A 243 -16.04 -1.42 -21.35
CA PRO A 243 -16.12 0.05 -21.47
C PRO A 243 -14.73 0.71 -21.53
N SER A 244 -13.71 0.02 -21.02
CA SER A 244 -12.31 0.40 -21.13
C SER A 244 -11.39 -0.81 -20.95
N ILE A 245 -10.22 -0.79 -21.57
CA ILE A 245 -9.10 -1.70 -21.29
C ILE A 245 -7.98 -0.95 -20.58
N GLY A 246 -7.35 -1.60 -19.61
CA GLY A 246 -6.12 -1.12 -18.98
C GLY A 246 -5.00 -2.13 -19.20
N PHE A 247 -3.79 -1.64 -19.49
CA PHE A 247 -2.62 -2.49 -19.69
C PHE A 247 -1.34 -1.76 -19.30
N TRP A 248 -0.28 -2.51 -19.04
CA TRP A 248 1.01 -2.00 -18.59
C TRP A 248 2.04 -2.05 -19.71
N VAL A 249 2.85 -1.00 -19.79
CA VAL A 249 4.07 -0.98 -20.61
C VAL A 249 5.27 -0.59 -19.76
N PHE A 250 6.44 -1.11 -20.10
CA PHE A 250 7.69 -0.88 -19.38
C PHE A 250 8.71 -0.18 -20.27
N LEU A 251 9.26 0.92 -19.76
CA LEU A 251 10.33 1.66 -20.43
C LEU A 251 11.68 0.97 -20.29
N PRO A 252 12.62 1.16 -21.24
CA PRO A 252 12.47 2.00 -22.44
C PRO A 252 11.79 1.33 -23.63
N ASP A 253 11.55 0.02 -23.58
CA ASP A 253 11.20 -0.79 -24.76
C ASP A 253 9.72 -0.75 -25.12
N PHE A 254 8.86 -0.28 -24.22
CA PHE A 254 7.40 -0.35 -24.31
C PHE A 254 6.86 -1.79 -24.39
N GLY A 255 7.62 -2.75 -23.83
CA GLY A 255 7.19 -4.14 -23.66
C GLY A 255 6.14 -4.28 -22.56
N GLY A 256 5.36 -5.36 -22.58
CA GLY A 256 4.46 -5.73 -21.49
C GLY A 256 5.22 -6.39 -20.34
N TYR A 257 4.50 -7.15 -19.51
CA TYR A 257 5.10 -7.99 -18.49
C TYR A 257 6.04 -9.04 -19.08
N THR A 258 7.13 -9.28 -18.39
CA THR A 258 8.09 -10.37 -18.58
C THR A 258 8.13 -11.22 -17.32
N ARG A 259 8.82 -12.36 -17.38
CA ARG A 259 9.07 -13.18 -16.19
C ARG A 259 9.93 -12.50 -15.13
N ASP A 260 10.59 -11.39 -15.49
CA ASP A 260 11.53 -10.69 -14.61
C ASP A 260 10.93 -9.39 -14.02
N ASN A 261 9.99 -8.75 -14.70
CA ASN A 261 9.41 -7.44 -14.29
C ASN A 261 7.96 -7.52 -13.78
N TRP A 262 7.39 -8.72 -13.63
CA TRP A 262 5.97 -8.90 -13.30
C TRP A 262 5.57 -8.43 -11.88
N ARG A 263 6.54 -8.21 -11.00
CA ARG A 263 6.31 -7.81 -9.61
C ARG A 263 5.97 -6.32 -9.52
N GLN A 264 4.86 -6.03 -8.83
CA GLN A 264 4.50 -4.69 -8.34
C GLN A 264 4.75 -3.53 -9.33
N PRO A 265 4.05 -3.50 -10.49
CA PRO A 265 4.25 -2.47 -11.52
C PRO A 265 4.08 -1.04 -10.98
N LEU A 266 3.23 -0.83 -9.96
CA LEU A 266 3.03 0.48 -9.31
C LEU A 266 4.30 1.01 -8.61
N GLY A 267 5.21 0.12 -8.22
CA GLY A 267 6.49 0.46 -7.60
C GLY A 267 7.61 0.67 -8.60
N ASP A 268 7.51 0.09 -9.79
CA ASP A 268 8.55 0.20 -10.83
C ASP A 268 8.56 1.61 -11.42
N PRO A 269 9.68 2.35 -11.36
CA PRO A 269 9.76 3.66 -11.99
C PRO A 269 9.58 3.61 -13.50
N ALA A 270 9.89 2.51 -14.18
CA ALA A 270 9.78 2.36 -15.63
C ALA A 270 8.38 1.95 -16.12
N ALA A 271 7.47 1.59 -15.20
CA ALA A 271 6.13 1.15 -15.58
C ALA A 271 5.21 2.34 -15.91
N ILE A 272 4.43 2.17 -16.97
CA ILE A 272 3.36 3.09 -17.39
C ILE A 272 2.06 2.30 -17.45
N LEU A 273 1.04 2.76 -16.74
CA LEU A 273 -0.32 2.22 -16.86
C LEU A 273 -1.06 2.97 -17.97
N ILE A 274 -1.46 2.23 -19.00
CA ILE A 274 -2.25 2.75 -20.11
C ILE A 274 -3.70 2.38 -19.92
N ARG A 275 -4.59 3.31 -20.24
CA ARG A 275 -6.04 3.08 -20.27
C ARG A 275 -6.60 3.56 -21.59
N VAL A 276 -7.32 2.69 -22.28
CA VAL A 276 -8.10 3.02 -23.48
C VAL A 276 -9.57 2.87 -23.13
N ALA A 277 -10.36 3.92 -23.35
CA ALA A 277 -11.78 3.95 -23.00
C ALA A 277 -12.62 4.62 -24.09
N ALA A 278 -13.91 4.30 -24.11
CA ALA A 278 -14.87 5.06 -24.91
C ALA A 278 -14.89 6.53 -24.48
N GLU A 279 -14.87 7.43 -25.46
CA GLU A 279 -15.00 8.86 -25.26
C GLU A 279 -16.48 9.20 -24.99
N THR A 280 -16.88 9.14 -23.72
CA THR A 280 -18.29 9.32 -23.28
C THR A 280 -18.56 10.68 -22.62
N ARG A 281 -17.53 11.53 -22.51
CA ARG A 281 -17.58 12.83 -21.83
C ARG A 281 -16.78 13.86 -22.64
N ALA A 282 -16.81 15.12 -22.18
CA ALA A 282 -15.90 16.14 -22.68
C ALA A 282 -14.44 15.62 -22.66
N ARG A 283 -13.69 15.97 -23.71
CA ARG A 283 -12.29 15.56 -23.80
C ARG A 283 -11.49 16.24 -22.69
N PRO A 284 -10.63 15.50 -21.97
CA PRO A 284 -9.69 16.10 -21.03
C PRO A 284 -8.91 17.27 -21.65
N GLU A 285 -8.57 17.17 -22.93
CA GLU A 285 -7.90 18.22 -23.70
C GLU A 285 -8.74 19.48 -23.78
N ASP A 286 -10.06 19.37 -24.03
CA ASP A 286 -10.96 20.52 -24.09
C ASP A 286 -11.15 21.15 -22.70
N GLU A 287 -11.14 20.35 -21.63
CA GLU A 287 -11.20 20.84 -20.25
C GLU A 287 -9.91 21.57 -19.86
N VAL A 288 -8.75 21.03 -20.24
CA VAL A 288 -7.45 21.66 -20.01
C VAL A 288 -7.33 22.96 -20.83
N GLU A 289 -7.70 22.96 -22.12
CA GLU A 289 -7.67 24.17 -22.94
C GLU A 289 -8.61 25.25 -22.43
N ARG A 290 -9.83 24.89 -22.01
CA ARG A 290 -10.76 25.84 -21.39
C ARG A 290 -10.14 26.49 -20.16
N PHE A 291 -9.49 25.68 -19.31
CA PHE A 291 -8.76 26.20 -18.16
C PHE A 291 -7.62 27.14 -18.56
N LEU A 292 -6.79 26.75 -19.54
CA LEU A 292 -5.69 27.58 -20.02
C LEU A 292 -6.19 28.92 -20.60
N ALA A 293 -7.38 28.93 -21.20
CA ALA A 293 -8.00 30.13 -21.77
C ALA A 293 -8.66 31.06 -20.73
N GLU A 294 -9.21 30.52 -19.63
CA GLU A 294 -9.91 31.31 -18.60
C GLU A 294 -8.98 32.20 -17.76
N GLY A 295 -7.65 32.02 -17.86
CA GLY A 295 -6.66 32.80 -17.12
C GLY A 295 -6.56 32.41 -15.64
N GLY A 296 -5.36 32.55 -15.05
CA GLY A 296 -5.07 32.12 -13.68
C GLY A 296 -3.93 31.10 -13.54
N ALA A 297 -3.25 30.80 -14.65
CA ALA A 297 -2.06 29.97 -14.69
C ALA A 297 -0.83 30.73 -14.17
N ASP A 298 -0.48 30.53 -12.90
CA ASP A 298 0.91 30.77 -12.50
C ASP A 298 1.80 29.85 -13.37
N THR A 299 2.96 30.33 -13.81
CA THR A 299 3.95 29.46 -14.45
C THR A 299 5.02 29.06 -13.44
N GLU A 300 5.42 27.80 -13.47
CA GLU A 300 6.52 27.28 -12.65
C GLU A 300 7.50 26.53 -13.53
N ARG A 301 8.79 26.72 -13.27
CA ARG A 301 9.84 25.97 -13.94
C ARG A 301 10.05 24.63 -13.24
N VAL A 302 9.87 23.54 -13.97
CA VAL A 302 10.06 22.16 -13.50
C VAL A 302 11.18 21.55 -14.33
N GLY A 303 12.39 21.50 -13.77
CA GLY A 303 13.60 21.16 -14.50
C GLY A 303 13.89 22.16 -15.63
N ASP A 304 13.93 21.66 -16.86
CA ASP A 304 14.16 22.44 -18.08
C ASP A 304 12.86 22.93 -18.76
N ARG A 305 11.70 22.58 -18.21
CA ARG A 305 10.38 22.89 -18.80
C ARG A 305 9.63 23.94 -17.99
N GLU A 306 8.83 24.73 -18.70
CA GLU A 306 7.81 25.57 -18.09
C GLU A 306 6.50 24.79 -17.98
N ALA A 307 5.90 24.83 -16.80
CA ALA A 307 4.60 24.23 -16.53
C ALA A 307 3.59 25.31 -16.18
N THR A 308 2.37 25.15 -16.66
CA THR A 308 1.24 25.89 -16.11
C THR A 308 0.80 25.24 -14.80
N VAL A 309 0.74 26.02 -13.73
CA VAL A 309 0.28 25.56 -12.42
C VAL A 309 -1.23 25.65 -12.35
N TYR A 310 -1.84 24.51 -12.05
CA TYR A 310 -3.25 24.42 -11.73
C TYR A 310 -3.40 24.20 -10.22
N ASP A 311 -4.20 25.01 -9.53
CA ASP A 311 -4.53 24.80 -8.12
C ASP A 311 -6.05 24.91 -7.94
N TYR A 312 -6.73 23.77 -7.68
CA TYR A 312 -8.20 23.78 -7.56
C TYR A 312 -8.65 24.69 -6.42
N ARG A 313 -7.82 24.92 -5.40
CA ARG A 313 -8.17 25.78 -4.27
C ARG A 313 -8.34 27.23 -4.73
N LYS A 314 -7.62 27.63 -5.78
CA LYS A 314 -7.74 28.95 -6.42
C LYS A 314 -8.85 28.95 -7.48
N THR A 315 -8.88 27.94 -8.35
CA THR A 315 -9.68 27.98 -9.58
C THR A 315 -11.10 27.44 -9.39
N GLN A 316 -11.34 26.61 -8.36
CA GLN A 316 -12.59 25.86 -8.11
C GLN A 316 -13.03 24.91 -9.25
N ALA A 317 -12.37 24.93 -10.40
CA ALA A 317 -12.52 23.93 -11.44
C ALA A 317 -11.98 22.57 -10.95
N ARG A 318 -12.32 21.49 -11.64
CA ARG A 318 -11.68 20.18 -11.44
C ARG A 318 -11.08 19.73 -12.76
N LEU A 319 -9.77 19.48 -12.78
CA LEU A 319 -9.16 18.74 -13.88
C LEU A 319 -9.54 17.26 -13.77
N PRO A 320 -9.58 16.51 -14.88
CA PRO A 320 -10.00 15.12 -14.93
C PRO A 320 -8.93 14.14 -14.42
N VAL A 321 -8.09 14.56 -13.49
CA VAL A 321 -6.90 13.84 -13.01
C VAL A 321 -6.96 13.58 -11.49
N ASN A 322 -5.90 12.97 -10.94
CA ASN A 322 -5.73 12.62 -9.53
C ASN A 322 -6.32 13.63 -8.52
N VAL A 323 -6.67 13.11 -7.35
CA VAL A 323 -7.32 13.81 -6.22
C VAL A 323 -6.48 14.92 -5.53
N VAL A 324 -5.29 15.25 -6.03
CA VAL A 324 -4.44 16.27 -5.39
C VAL A 324 -4.91 17.68 -5.70
N SER A 325 -4.45 18.65 -4.91
CA SER A 325 -4.95 20.02 -5.02
C SER A 325 -4.27 20.89 -6.04
N ARG A 326 -3.03 20.55 -6.34
CA ARG A 326 -2.15 21.30 -7.20
C ARG A 326 -1.51 20.40 -8.24
N HIS A 327 -1.52 20.83 -9.49
CA HIS A 327 -0.94 20.12 -10.63
C HIS A 327 -0.06 21.04 -11.47
N HIS A 328 0.90 20.43 -12.16
CA HIS A 328 1.66 21.02 -13.25
C HIS A 328 1.11 20.48 -14.57
N VAL A 329 0.67 21.37 -15.45
CA VAL A 329 0.14 21.07 -16.77
C VAL A 329 1.21 21.38 -17.81
N PHE A 330 1.59 20.37 -18.58
CA PHE A 330 2.54 20.48 -19.68
C PHE A 330 1.77 20.28 -20.98
N LYS A 331 1.91 21.23 -21.91
CA LYS A 331 1.32 21.19 -23.25
C LYS A 331 2.40 20.82 -24.26
N ALA A 332 2.10 19.90 -25.16
CA ALA A 332 2.91 19.60 -26.33
C ALA A 332 2.04 19.42 -27.57
N VAL A 333 2.66 19.31 -28.74
CA VAL A 333 1.98 19.16 -30.03
C VAL A 333 2.47 17.88 -30.69
N LYS A 334 1.55 17.06 -31.17
CA LYS A 334 1.87 15.81 -31.87
C LYS A 334 2.58 16.11 -33.19
N ALA A 335 3.36 15.16 -33.70
CA ALA A 335 4.01 15.29 -35.00
C ALA A 335 2.99 15.50 -36.15
N GLY A 336 1.81 14.87 -36.06
CA GLY A 336 0.70 15.04 -37.01
C GLY A 336 -0.20 16.25 -36.75
N GLY A 337 0.15 17.10 -35.78
CA GLY A 337 -0.67 18.21 -35.32
C GLY A 337 -1.67 17.84 -34.22
N GLY A 338 -2.20 18.85 -33.54
CA GLY A 338 -3.08 18.70 -32.38
C GLY A 338 -2.30 18.63 -31.05
N PRO A 339 -2.82 19.27 -29.99
CA PRO A 339 -2.15 19.27 -28.70
C PRO A 339 -2.36 17.94 -27.96
N TYR A 340 -1.44 17.62 -27.06
CA TYR A 340 -1.64 16.64 -26.01
C TYR A 340 -1.06 17.18 -24.70
N TYR A 341 -1.54 16.64 -23.59
CA TYR A 341 -1.29 17.20 -22.26
C TYR A 341 -0.77 16.14 -21.32
N ALA A 342 0.21 16.50 -20.50
CA ALA A 342 0.53 15.77 -19.28
C ALA A 342 0.21 16.63 -18.06
N VAL A 343 -0.52 16.05 -17.12
CA VAL A 343 -0.89 16.70 -15.86
C VAL A 343 -0.24 15.94 -14.72
N CYS A 344 0.64 16.61 -13.98
CA CYS A 344 1.48 15.98 -12.96
C CYS A 344 1.20 16.52 -11.57
N ASP A 345 1.22 15.67 -10.54
CA ASP A 345 1.03 16.06 -9.15
C ASP A 345 2.07 17.10 -8.70
N ALA A 346 1.64 18.23 -8.13
CA ALA A 346 2.51 19.34 -7.72
C ALA A 346 2.30 19.78 -6.26
N GLU A 347 1.77 18.89 -5.43
CA GLU A 347 1.57 19.14 -4.01
C GLU A 347 2.92 19.24 -3.27
N ARG A 348 3.00 20.14 -2.29
CA ARG A 348 4.21 20.30 -1.48
C ARG A 348 4.55 19.00 -0.75
N GLY A 349 5.82 18.60 -0.80
CA GLY A 349 6.32 17.40 -0.12
C GLY A 349 6.32 16.12 -0.96
N ILE A 350 5.75 16.15 -2.17
CA ILE A 350 5.93 15.07 -3.14
C ILE A 350 7.28 15.27 -3.84
N SER A 351 8.19 14.31 -3.71
CA SER A 351 9.46 14.33 -4.45
C SER A 351 9.22 14.20 -5.96
N GLU A 352 10.17 14.62 -6.78
CA GLU A 352 10.07 14.42 -8.24
C GLU A 352 9.89 12.95 -8.63
N GLU A 353 10.53 12.03 -7.88
CA GLU A 353 10.39 10.58 -8.08
C GLU A 353 9.02 10.04 -7.66
N GLY A 354 8.35 10.70 -6.71
CA GLY A 354 7.03 10.32 -6.20
C GLY A 354 5.87 10.94 -7.00
N ALA A 355 6.13 12.03 -7.72
CA ALA A 355 5.11 12.73 -8.50
C ALA A 355 4.64 11.87 -9.68
N ARG A 356 3.33 11.69 -9.80
CA ARG A 356 2.71 10.98 -10.93
C ARG A 356 2.21 11.98 -11.95
N CYS A 357 2.29 11.59 -13.21
CA CYS A 357 1.76 12.32 -14.35
C CYS A 357 0.74 11.44 -15.06
N GLU A 358 -0.39 12.03 -15.43
CA GLU A 358 -1.32 11.43 -16.37
C GLU A 358 -1.29 12.23 -17.67
N MET A 359 -0.95 11.55 -18.76
CA MET A 359 -1.00 12.10 -20.11
C MET A 359 -2.27 11.64 -20.79
N PHE A 360 -2.95 12.54 -21.51
CA PHE A 360 -4.15 12.22 -22.27
C PHE A 360 -3.94 12.57 -23.74
N PHE A 361 -4.42 11.69 -24.59
CA PHE A 361 -4.51 11.93 -26.02
C PHE A 361 -5.69 11.14 -26.60
N GLY A 362 -6.55 11.84 -27.36
CA GLY A 362 -7.66 11.23 -28.08
C GLY A 362 -7.24 10.61 -29.41
N ASP A 363 -8.00 9.58 -29.79
CA ASP A 363 -8.18 9.14 -31.18
C ASP A 363 -9.61 9.50 -31.60
N ALA A 364 -9.76 10.75 -32.04
CA ALA A 364 -11.06 11.32 -32.41
C ALA A 364 -11.73 10.56 -33.56
N GLN A 365 -10.97 9.88 -34.43
CA GLN A 365 -11.53 9.10 -35.52
C GLN A 365 -12.30 7.88 -35.01
N ARG A 366 -11.86 7.33 -33.87
CA ARG A 366 -12.42 6.10 -33.29
C ARG A 366 -13.29 6.34 -32.06
N GLY A 367 -13.41 7.60 -31.62
CA GLY A 367 -14.12 7.95 -30.39
C GLY A 367 -13.49 7.31 -29.15
N LEU A 368 -12.16 7.19 -29.16
CA LEU A 368 -11.40 6.59 -28.07
C LEU A 368 -10.58 7.65 -27.35
N ARG A 369 -10.54 7.50 -26.02
CA ARG A 369 -9.66 8.25 -25.14
C ARG A 369 -8.56 7.34 -24.62
N VAL A 370 -7.32 7.77 -24.80
CA VAL A 370 -6.14 7.11 -24.23
C VAL A 370 -5.59 7.96 -23.09
N SER A 371 -5.35 7.34 -21.93
CA SER A 371 -4.57 7.96 -20.86
C SER A 371 -3.38 7.09 -20.46
N ALA A 372 -2.28 7.73 -20.09
CA ALA A 372 -1.03 7.09 -19.68
C ALA A 372 -0.58 7.67 -18.33
N LEU A 373 -0.57 6.83 -17.30
CA LEU A 373 -0.11 7.18 -15.95
C LEU A 373 1.34 6.72 -15.77
N PHE A 374 2.26 7.66 -15.55
CA PHE A 374 3.70 7.41 -15.37
C PHE A 374 4.29 8.32 -14.29
N ARG A 375 5.53 8.08 -13.90
CA ARG A 375 6.27 8.95 -12.97
C ARG A 375 6.82 10.19 -13.66
N ARG A 376 6.84 11.34 -12.98
CA ARG A 376 7.30 12.63 -13.54
C ARG A 376 8.68 12.59 -14.17
N ILE A 377 9.58 11.72 -13.70
CA ILE A 377 10.91 11.51 -14.32
C ILE A 377 10.83 11.19 -15.82
N HIS A 378 9.72 10.63 -16.32
CA HIS A 378 9.52 10.31 -17.75
C HIS A 378 8.85 11.43 -18.53
N LEU A 379 8.58 12.58 -17.93
CA LEU A 379 8.02 13.74 -18.62
C LEU A 379 8.91 14.20 -19.78
N VAL A 380 10.24 14.04 -19.66
CA VAL A 380 11.17 14.35 -20.76
C VAL A 380 10.92 13.49 -22.00
N ARG A 381 10.36 12.28 -21.82
CA ARG A 381 10.02 11.31 -22.87
C ARG A 381 8.56 11.40 -23.34
N MET A 382 7.81 12.42 -22.93
CA MET A 382 6.37 12.51 -23.20
C MET A 382 6.02 12.42 -24.70
N ALA A 383 6.84 12.97 -25.60
CA ALA A 383 6.64 12.84 -27.05
C ALA A 383 6.88 11.40 -27.56
N GLU A 384 7.96 10.77 -27.11
CA GLU A 384 8.25 9.37 -27.41
C GLU A 384 7.14 8.44 -26.90
N ILE A 385 6.63 8.69 -25.68
CA ILE A 385 5.53 7.92 -25.10
C ILE A 385 4.27 8.04 -25.97
N GLU A 386 3.88 9.25 -26.38
CA GLU A 386 2.71 9.44 -27.24
C GLU A 386 2.88 8.73 -28.58
N GLU A 387 4.01 8.93 -29.26
CA GLU A 387 4.29 8.33 -30.57
C GLU A 387 4.26 6.80 -30.52
N ARG A 388 4.98 6.21 -29.54
CA ARG A 388 5.10 4.74 -29.40
C ARG A 388 3.78 4.10 -29.01
N LEU A 389 3.00 4.73 -28.12
CA LEU A 389 1.69 4.22 -27.74
C LEU A 389 0.69 4.30 -28.88
N SER A 390 0.65 5.42 -29.61
CA SER A 390 -0.21 5.58 -30.79
C SER A 390 0.10 4.53 -31.85
N ALA A 391 1.38 4.31 -32.18
CA ALA A 391 1.80 3.28 -33.13
C ALA A 391 1.45 1.85 -32.65
N MET A 392 1.65 1.56 -31.37
CA MET A 392 1.32 0.27 -30.77
C MET A 392 -0.18 -0.02 -30.82
N LEU A 393 -1.02 0.94 -30.42
CA LEU A 393 -2.47 0.80 -30.47
C LEU A 393 -2.97 0.58 -31.90
N GLU A 394 -2.45 1.34 -32.87
CA GLU A 394 -2.79 1.14 -34.28
C GLU A 394 -2.43 -0.27 -34.76
N SER A 395 -1.27 -0.80 -34.35
CA SER A 395 -0.84 -2.15 -34.70
C SER A 395 -1.72 -3.27 -34.12
N TRP A 396 -2.44 -2.98 -33.05
CA TRP A 396 -3.34 -3.95 -32.39
C TRP A 396 -4.76 -3.93 -32.95
N ILE A 397 -5.14 -2.96 -33.77
CA ILE A 397 -6.50 -2.90 -34.31
C ILE A 397 -6.72 -4.06 -35.29
N VAL A 398 -7.81 -4.80 -35.07
CA VAL A 398 -8.27 -5.84 -36.00
C VAL A 398 -8.99 -5.18 -37.16
N LYS A 399 -8.47 -5.34 -38.38
CA LYS A 399 -9.02 -4.77 -39.62
C LYS A 399 -10.19 -5.56 -40.18
#